data_AF-A0A4T0BEK4-F1
#
_entry.id   AF-A0A4T0BEK4-F1
#
_cell.length_a   1.000
_cell.length_b   1.000
_cell.length_c   1.000
_cell.angle_alpha   90.00
_cell.angle_beta   90.00
_cell.angle_gamma   90.00
#
_symmetry.space_group_name_H-M   'P 1'
#
loop_
_entity.id
_entity.type
_entity.pdbx_description
1 polymer ?
#
loop_
_entity_poly.entity_id
_entity_poly.type
_entity_poly.pdbx_seq_one_letter_code
_entity_poly.pdbx_strand_id
1 'polypeptide(L)'
;MNFIPIKDFSSIKFPPNMTKAADKKQCTVCPRPGKACSRCNCSFYCSKECQKVDWPLHRTLCASFEHFKERPSLDVRRAIHFPVKGSSPEFVWLSMNGDYFYNQPNLDAMKDSYFGGADASTSPVHIYEDLIRKSKIRPEIMLTCGMFFAMDNSPLNECIYQLGGKTTTFWKGPAVAYGSGLKLDENREEYAVIEDLDTTDLTGIINHVLGRFQKGKQMQCVKVASYGNMNHDKSAQRFKSVALESTPTFVNGDMGFESPISRLFGMPLVVILTPADNELDYTTCSPAEAKKLLDFIKIVRLQQPSDSSNMTAGLLMIGCGGKTPYPVEFGKVPERFTSKTAGDAIVVRRDGKPLVPAYLEAFCNWIKEDLYPLFSESRQQSALELSRSTEGNAAEVSKGKQKVKELQDKVLDKITRARFYAWCNTKGIELKHY
;
A
#
# COMPACT_ATOMS: atom_id res chain seq x y z
N MET A 1 10.95 14.30 35.74
CA MET A 1 11.10 12.83 35.69
C MET A 1 12.48 12.51 36.23
N ASN A 2 12.56 11.82 37.37
CA ASN A 2 13.82 11.45 37.99
C ASN A 2 14.33 10.18 37.31
N PHE A 3 15.41 10.29 36.53
CA PHE A 3 16.07 9.15 35.91
C PHE A 3 16.84 8.39 36.99
N ILE A 4 16.52 7.10 37.16
CA ILE A 4 17.30 6.19 38.01
C ILE A 4 18.42 5.62 37.14
N PRO A 5 19.71 5.84 37.47
CA PRO A 5 20.82 5.24 36.74
C PRO A 5 20.93 3.76 37.11
N ILE A 6 20.81 2.87 36.11
CA ILE A 6 21.08 1.44 36.26
C ILE A 6 22.59 1.28 36.51
N LYS A 7 22.97 0.67 37.65
CA LYS A 7 24.32 0.69 38.21
C LYS A 7 25.25 -0.46 37.80
N ASP A 8 24.85 -1.35 36.90
CA ASP A 8 25.73 -2.45 36.47
C ASP A 8 25.47 -2.87 35.02
N PHE A 9 26.43 -2.54 34.14
CA PHE A 9 26.37 -2.81 32.71
C PHE A 9 27.00 -4.15 32.31
N SER A 10 27.62 -4.87 33.25
CA SER A 10 28.32 -6.13 32.97
C SER A 10 27.36 -7.31 32.71
N SER A 11 26.09 -7.17 33.13
CA SER A 11 25.06 -8.20 33.06
C SER A 11 24.01 -7.97 31.95
N ILE A 12 24.03 -6.81 31.30
CA ILE A 12 23.13 -6.53 30.15
C ILE A 12 23.67 -7.30 28.95
N LYS A 13 23.11 -8.48 28.72
CA LYS A 13 23.22 -9.17 27.43
C LYS A 13 22.54 -8.28 26.39
N PHE A 14 23.32 -7.45 25.69
CA PHE A 14 22.87 -6.82 24.46
C PHE A 14 22.29 -7.92 23.57
N PRO A 15 21.08 -7.71 23.01
CA PRO A 15 20.46 -8.77 22.23
C PRO A 15 21.47 -9.21 21.16
N PRO A 16 21.70 -10.53 20.97
CA PRO A 16 22.45 -11.01 19.82
C PRO A 16 21.85 -10.41 18.54
N ASN A 17 22.56 -10.46 17.41
CA ASN A 17 22.01 -10.10 16.09
C ASN A 17 20.64 -10.80 15.89
N MET A 18 19.57 -10.14 16.32
CA MET A 18 18.26 -10.74 16.45
C MET A 18 17.52 -10.37 15.18
N THR A 19 17.50 -11.35 14.28
CA THR A 19 16.47 -11.56 13.29
C THR A 19 15.12 -11.05 13.81
N LYS A 20 14.72 -9.89 13.27
CA LYS A 20 13.38 -9.29 13.36
C LYS A 20 12.30 -10.40 13.36
N ALA A 21 11.36 -10.25 14.29
CA ALA A 21 10.34 -11.22 14.66
C ALA A 21 9.53 -11.80 13.48
N ALA A 22 9.03 -13.01 13.72
CA ALA A 22 8.28 -14.00 12.91
C ALA A 22 7.37 -13.61 11.72
N ASP A 23 7.18 -12.34 11.35
CA ASP A 23 6.32 -11.93 10.22
C ASP A 23 7.07 -11.85 8.86
N LYS A 24 8.35 -12.19 8.85
CA LYS A 24 9.27 -11.86 7.74
C LYS A 24 9.08 -12.60 6.43
N LYS A 25 8.23 -13.62 6.30
CA LYS A 25 8.09 -14.37 5.03
C LYS A 25 6.99 -13.84 4.12
N GLN A 26 6.47 -12.63 4.34
CA GLN A 26 5.45 -12.03 3.50
C GLN A 26 6.04 -11.37 2.24
N CYS A 27 5.34 -11.51 1.12
CA CYS A 27 5.73 -10.89 -0.13
C CYS A 27 5.77 -9.36 -0.04
N THR A 28 6.82 -8.74 -0.57
CA THR A 28 6.98 -7.27 -0.59
C THR A 28 5.90 -6.56 -1.43
N VAL A 29 5.24 -7.26 -2.35
CA VAL A 29 4.26 -6.66 -3.28
C VAL A 29 2.80 -6.96 -2.91
N CYS A 30 2.52 -8.07 -2.24
CA CYS A 30 1.16 -8.55 -2.00
C CYS A 30 1.05 -9.26 -0.64
N PRO A 31 -0.15 -9.56 -0.12
CA PRO A 31 -0.29 -10.10 1.24
C PRO A 31 0.09 -11.58 1.39
N ARG A 32 0.51 -12.26 0.32
CA ARG A 32 0.86 -13.69 0.36
C ARG A 32 2.24 -13.94 0.96
N PRO A 33 2.49 -15.14 1.52
CA PRO A 33 3.84 -15.57 1.84
C PRO A 33 4.70 -15.70 0.57
N GLY A 34 6.02 -15.60 0.74
CA GLY A 34 6.99 -15.61 -0.34
C GLY A 34 8.27 -16.38 -0.01
N LYS A 35 9.09 -16.56 -1.04
CA LYS A 35 10.45 -17.08 -0.92
C LYS A 35 11.43 -15.91 -0.85
N ALA A 36 12.51 -16.08 -0.08
CA ALA A 36 13.52 -15.07 0.09
C ALA A 36 14.21 -14.75 -1.25
N CYS A 37 14.61 -13.49 -1.42
CA CYS A 37 15.49 -13.04 -2.48
C CYS A 37 16.83 -13.77 -2.34
N SER A 38 17.28 -14.43 -3.41
CA SER A 38 18.50 -15.25 -3.40
C SER A 38 19.79 -14.47 -3.13
N ARG A 39 19.76 -13.14 -3.18
CA ARG A 39 20.92 -12.28 -2.92
C ARG A 39 20.97 -11.79 -1.47
N CYS A 40 19.97 -11.00 -1.05
CA CYS A 40 19.98 -10.39 0.29
C CYS A 40 19.40 -11.30 1.39
N ASN A 41 18.61 -12.31 1.04
CA ASN A 41 17.85 -13.16 1.97
C ASN A 41 16.91 -12.40 2.94
N CYS A 42 16.56 -11.14 2.64
CA CYS A 42 15.70 -10.30 3.49
C CYS A 42 14.34 -9.95 2.86
N SER A 43 14.28 -9.64 1.56
CA SER A 43 13.00 -9.43 0.87
C SER A 43 12.42 -10.74 0.38
N PHE A 44 11.08 -10.86 0.35
CA PHE A 44 10.39 -12.10 -0.01
C PHE A 44 9.39 -11.87 -1.15
N TYR A 45 9.21 -12.88 -2.00
CA TYR A 45 8.33 -12.81 -3.16
C TYR A 45 7.53 -14.09 -3.37
N CYS A 46 6.22 -13.98 -3.57
CA CYS A 46 5.36 -15.14 -3.85
C CYS A 46 5.54 -15.67 -5.29
N SER A 47 6.05 -14.84 -6.21
CA SER A 47 6.30 -15.21 -7.60
C SER A 47 7.36 -14.31 -8.24
N LYS A 48 7.88 -14.71 -9.42
CA LYS A 48 8.83 -13.91 -10.21
C LYS A 48 8.20 -12.59 -10.68
N GLU A 49 6.90 -12.57 -10.92
CA GLU A 49 6.16 -11.37 -11.33
C GLU A 49 6.11 -10.34 -10.21
N CYS A 50 5.91 -10.76 -8.94
CA CYS A 50 6.05 -9.85 -7.80
C CYS A 50 7.49 -9.34 -7.66
N GLN A 51 8.49 -10.21 -7.83
CA GLN A 51 9.89 -9.77 -7.80
C GLN A 51 10.19 -8.74 -8.89
N LYS A 52 9.72 -8.94 -10.13
CA LYS A 52 9.91 -8.00 -11.25
C LYS A 52 9.34 -6.61 -10.96
N VAL A 53 8.20 -6.53 -10.29
CA VAL A 53 7.53 -5.26 -9.94
C VAL A 53 8.32 -4.49 -8.87
N ASP A 54 8.83 -5.20 -7.86
CA ASP A 54 9.63 -4.59 -6.79
C ASP A 54 11.07 -4.34 -7.21
N TRP A 55 11.59 -5.07 -8.21
CA TRP A 55 13.00 -5.04 -8.62
C TRP A 55 13.57 -3.65 -8.87
N PRO A 56 12.89 -2.72 -9.58
CA PRO A 56 13.41 -1.37 -9.78
C PRO A 56 13.75 -0.65 -8.48
N LEU A 57 12.97 -0.89 -7.42
CA LEU A 57 13.20 -0.34 -6.08
C LEU A 57 14.20 -1.20 -5.31
N HIS A 58 13.93 -2.51 -5.17
CA HIS A 58 14.72 -3.43 -4.37
C HIS A 58 16.20 -3.47 -4.77
N ARG A 59 16.50 -3.48 -6.07
CA ARG A 59 17.88 -3.59 -6.57
C ARG A 59 18.80 -2.47 -6.10
N THR A 60 18.22 -1.32 -5.73
CA THR A 60 18.98 -0.14 -5.30
C THR A 60 19.72 -0.37 -3.97
N LEU A 61 19.19 -1.24 -3.10
CA LEU A 61 19.82 -1.62 -1.83
C LEU A 61 20.19 -3.11 -1.73
N CYS A 62 19.57 -3.97 -2.55
CA CYS A 62 19.77 -5.42 -2.47
C CYS A 62 21.24 -5.83 -2.53
N ALA A 63 21.99 -5.17 -3.41
CA ALA A 63 23.40 -5.46 -3.63
C ALA A 63 24.30 -5.08 -2.45
N SER A 64 24.13 -3.85 -1.96
CA SER A 64 24.95 -3.29 -0.89
C SER A 64 24.65 -3.94 0.46
N PHE A 65 23.45 -4.52 0.63
CA PHE A 65 23.05 -5.17 1.88
C PHE A 65 24.07 -6.18 2.42
N GLU A 66 24.77 -6.90 1.54
CA GLU A 66 25.82 -7.86 1.92
C GLU A 66 26.86 -7.22 2.84
N HIS A 67 27.26 -5.98 2.56
CA HIS A 67 28.31 -5.26 3.29
C HIS A 67 27.79 -4.66 4.60
N PHE A 68 26.47 -4.73 4.83
CA PHE A 68 25.79 -4.17 5.98
C PHE A 68 25.06 -5.24 6.80
N LYS A 69 25.31 -6.53 6.56
CA LYS A 69 24.65 -7.62 7.31
C LYS A 69 25.02 -7.61 8.78
N GLU A 70 26.30 -7.38 9.07
CA GLU A 70 26.86 -7.42 10.42
C GLU A 70 27.21 -6.00 10.86
N ARG A 71 26.79 -5.64 12.07
CA ARG A 71 27.16 -4.36 12.66
C ARG A 71 28.67 -4.35 12.93
N PRO A 72 29.38 -3.26 12.58
CA PRO A 72 30.80 -3.13 12.93
C PRO A 72 31.01 -2.95 14.44
N SER A 73 30.00 -2.46 15.17
CA SER A 73 30.06 -2.19 16.60
C SER A 73 28.66 -2.08 17.22
N LEU A 74 28.57 -2.09 18.56
CA LEU A 74 27.30 -2.03 19.29
C LEU A 74 26.66 -0.63 19.30
N ASP A 75 27.46 0.40 19.04
CA ASP A 75 27.08 1.81 19.06
C ASP A 75 26.57 2.32 17.69
N VAL A 76 26.36 1.44 16.72
CA VAL A 76 25.76 1.82 15.42
C VAL A 76 24.50 1.03 15.08
N ARG A 77 23.64 1.61 14.25
CA ARG A 77 22.47 0.94 13.65
C ARG A 77 22.42 1.18 12.15
N ARG A 78 21.95 0.18 11.41
CA ARG A 78 21.78 0.28 9.96
C ARG A 78 20.59 1.18 9.64
N ALA A 79 20.89 2.28 8.96
CA ALA A 79 19.93 3.27 8.48
C ALA A 79 19.95 3.32 6.95
N ILE A 80 19.01 4.04 6.35
CA ILE A 80 18.95 4.31 4.91
C ILE A 80 19.07 5.82 4.69
N HIS A 81 20.10 6.24 3.98
CA HIS A 81 20.31 7.62 3.55
C HIS A 81 19.73 7.85 2.14
N PHE A 82 19.03 8.96 1.96
CA PHE A 82 18.49 9.43 0.70
C PHE A 82 19.21 10.71 0.27
N PRO A 83 20.29 10.60 -0.53
CA PRO A 83 21.04 11.76 -0.97
C PRO A 83 20.19 12.69 -1.85
N VAL A 84 20.51 13.99 -1.84
CA VAL A 84 19.80 14.99 -2.65
C VAL A 84 19.92 14.70 -4.14
N LYS A 85 21.12 14.33 -4.62
CA LYS A 85 21.40 14.07 -6.03
C LYS A 85 21.41 12.58 -6.32
N GLY A 86 20.95 12.21 -7.52
CA GLY A 86 21.00 10.83 -8.00
C GLY A 86 19.73 10.03 -7.71
N SER A 87 19.84 8.70 -7.82
CA SER A 87 18.67 7.78 -7.77
C SER A 87 18.85 6.60 -6.81
N SER A 88 19.96 6.54 -6.09
CA SER A 88 20.31 5.41 -5.24
C SER A 88 20.28 5.82 -3.77
N PRO A 89 19.41 5.22 -2.95
CA PRO A 89 19.54 5.29 -1.51
C PRO A 89 20.72 4.42 -1.07
N GLU A 90 21.24 4.68 0.12
CA GLU A 90 22.45 4.04 0.63
C GLU A 90 22.19 3.48 2.02
N PHE A 91 22.64 2.26 2.29
CA PHE A 91 22.78 1.84 3.68
C PHE A 91 23.91 2.62 4.32
N VAL A 92 23.70 3.05 5.56
CA VAL A 92 24.70 3.73 6.37
C VAL A 92 24.68 3.21 7.79
N TRP A 93 25.82 3.28 8.48
CA TRP A 93 25.90 3.03 9.91
C TRP A 93 25.69 4.34 10.65
N LEU A 94 24.55 4.43 11.34
CA LEU A 94 24.19 5.59 12.13
C LEU A 94 24.71 5.42 13.54
N SER A 95 25.56 6.34 14.01
CA SER A 95 26.06 6.36 15.38
C SER A 95 24.94 6.61 16.38
N MET A 96 24.94 5.85 17.48
CA MET A 96 23.97 5.93 18.56
C MET A 96 24.54 6.77 19.71
N ASN A 97 23.67 7.45 20.45
CA ASN A 97 24.07 8.28 21.57
C ASN A 97 24.29 7.43 22.83
N GLY A 98 25.52 7.40 23.34
CA GLY A 98 25.89 6.68 24.56
C GLY A 98 25.21 7.21 25.81
N ASP A 99 24.94 8.52 25.89
CA ASP A 99 24.27 9.15 27.04
C ASP A 99 22.81 8.70 27.18
N TYR A 100 22.22 8.24 26.08
CA TYR A 100 20.85 7.71 26.02
C TYR A 100 20.84 6.19 25.89
N PHE A 101 21.84 5.50 26.45
CA PHE A 101 21.93 4.03 26.45
C PHE A 101 21.84 3.41 25.04
N TYR A 102 22.29 4.15 24.02
CA TYR A 102 22.21 3.77 22.60
C TYR A 102 20.78 3.55 22.08
N ASN A 103 19.77 4.12 22.76
CA ASN A 103 18.36 4.07 22.39
C ASN A 103 17.93 5.22 21.48
N GLN A 104 18.85 6.12 21.14
CA GLN A 104 18.63 7.20 20.20
C GLN A 104 19.84 7.37 19.29
N PRO A 105 19.67 7.88 18.06
CA PRO A 105 20.79 8.31 17.25
C PRO A 105 21.58 9.43 17.93
N ASN A 106 22.88 9.47 17.69
CA ASN A 106 23.65 10.68 17.90
C ASN A 106 23.20 11.73 16.86
N LEU A 107 22.32 12.64 17.29
CA LEU A 107 21.70 13.62 16.41
C LEU A 107 22.72 14.63 15.85
N ASP A 108 23.71 15.03 16.64
CA ASP A 108 24.74 15.97 16.18
C ASP A 108 25.61 15.33 15.10
N ALA A 109 26.07 14.09 15.32
CA ALA A 109 26.81 13.35 14.31
C ALA A 109 25.98 13.09 13.04
N MET A 110 24.68 12.80 13.17
CA MET A 110 23.77 12.66 12.03
C MET A 110 23.68 13.99 11.25
N LYS A 111 23.50 15.11 11.94
CA LYS A 111 23.39 16.43 11.32
C LYS A 111 24.67 16.87 10.63
N ASP A 112 25.82 16.65 11.26
CA ASP A 112 27.14 16.90 10.67
C ASP A 112 27.34 16.09 9.38
N SER A 113 26.98 14.80 9.42
CA SER A 113 27.21 13.89 8.29
C SER A 113 26.28 14.14 7.11
N TYR A 114 25.00 14.49 7.36
CA TYR A 114 23.97 14.44 6.33
C TYR A 114 23.22 15.76 6.11
N PHE A 115 23.22 16.69 7.07
CA PHE A 115 22.35 17.88 7.03
C PHE A 115 23.11 19.22 7.03
N GLY A 116 24.44 19.19 6.92
CA GLY A 116 25.28 20.39 6.76
C GLY A 116 25.79 21.00 8.06
N GLY A 117 25.74 20.26 9.18
CA GLY A 117 26.31 20.67 10.47
C GLY A 117 25.33 20.57 11.64
N ALA A 118 25.84 20.54 12.87
CA ALA A 118 25.07 20.41 14.11
C ALA A 118 23.93 21.44 14.30
N ASP A 119 24.10 22.66 13.74
CA ASP A 119 23.09 23.72 13.77
C ASP A 119 21.91 23.49 12.82
N ALA A 120 21.96 22.43 12.00
CA ALA A 120 20.87 22.09 11.10
C ALA A 120 19.57 21.82 11.87
N SER A 121 18.51 22.51 11.47
CA SER A 121 17.15 22.24 11.96
C SER A 121 16.59 21.01 11.25
N THR A 122 16.38 19.93 11.99
CA THR A 122 15.83 18.66 11.46
C THR A 122 14.55 18.27 12.18
N SER A 123 13.66 17.54 11.51
CA SER A 123 12.46 16.96 12.10
C SER A 123 12.22 15.54 11.59
N PRO A 124 11.89 14.57 12.47
CA PRO A 124 11.55 13.22 12.05
C PRO A 124 10.10 13.15 11.54
N VAL A 125 9.92 12.55 10.36
CA VAL A 125 8.61 12.10 9.89
C VAL A 125 8.40 10.66 10.34
N HIS A 126 7.39 10.45 11.17
CA HIS A 126 7.06 9.12 11.69
C HIS A 126 6.26 8.29 10.67
N ILE A 127 6.80 7.13 10.30
CA ILE A 127 6.24 6.18 9.33
C ILE A 127 5.95 4.85 10.06
N TYR A 128 4.69 4.63 10.41
CA TYR A 128 4.21 3.41 11.08
C TYR A 128 3.28 2.56 10.21
N GLU A 129 2.92 3.05 9.02
CA GLU A 129 2.01 2.39 8.08
C GLU A 129 2.51 2.53 6.64
N ASP A 130 2.40 1.43 5.88
CA ASP A 130 2.47 1.43 4.43
C ASP A 130 1.14 1.95 3.86
N LEU A 131 1.13 3.20 3.42
CA LEU A 131 -0.08 3.89 2.98
C LEU A 131 -0.70 3.34 1.68
N ILE A 132 0.03 2.47 0.96
CA ILE A 132 -0.43 1.81 -0.26
C ILE A 132 -1.03 0.45 0.06
N ARG A 133 -0.32 -0.37 0.86
CA ARG A 133 -0.73 -1.72 1.25
C ARG A 133 -1.67 -1.74 2.47
N LYS A 134 -1.79 -0.61 3.16
CA LYS A 134 -2.61 -0.42 4.38
C LYS A 134 -2.25 -1.44 5.45
N SER A 135 -0.95 -1.55 5.72
CA SER A 135 -0.37 -2.50 6.67
C SER A 135 0.60 -1.79 7.59
N LYS A 136 0.64 -2.20 8.86
CA LYS A 136 1.62 -1.67 9.81
C LYS A 136 3.04 -1.98 9.35
N ILE A 137 3.95 -1.03 9.60
CA ILE A 137 5.38 -1.21 9.39
C ILE A 137 6.00 -1.47 10.77
N ARG A 138 6.84 -2.50 10.84
CA ARG A 138 7.62 -2.87 12.04
C ARG A 138 9.07 -3.13 11.60
N PRO A 139 10.10 -2.59 12.29
CA PRO A 139 9.96 -1.50 13.27
C PRO A 139 9.30 -0.29 12.62
N GLU A 140 8.75 0.61 13.43
CA GLU A 140 8.28 1.89 12.88
C GLU A 140 9.52 2.65 12.37
N ILE A 141 9.36 3.57 11.41
CA ILE A 141 10.49 4.22 10.75
C ILE A 141 10.44 5.71 11.04
N MET A 142 11.57 6.26 11.49
CA MET A 142 11.77 7.70 11.60
C MET A 142 12.54 8.16 10.38
N LEU A 143 11.88 8.92 9.50
CA LEU A 143 12.51 9.55 8.33
C LEU A 143 12.85 11.00 8.68
N THR A 144 14.09 11.23 9.12
CA THR A 144 14.58 12.57 9.45
C THR A 144 14.85 13.37 8.18
N CYS A 145 14.29 14.58 8.12
CA CYS A 145 14.49 15.56 7.06
C CYS A 145 14.79 16.94 7.66
N GLY A 146 15.19 17.92 6.84
CA GLY A 146 15.29 19.32 7.29
C GLY A 146 13.92 19.86 7.75
N MET A 147 13.84 20.59 8.85
CA MET A 147 12.56 20.96 9.51
C MET A 147 11.57 21.67 8.57
N PHE A 148 12.06 22.50 7.66
CA PHE A 148 11.24 23.28 6.72
C PHE A 148 11.36 22.80 5.27
N PHE A 149 11.79 21.55 5.05
CA PHE A 149 12.13 21.03 3.71
C PHE A 149 11.05 21.26 2.66
N ALA A 150 9.76 21.22 3.03
CA ALA A 150 8.68 21.41 2.08
C ALA A 150 8.52 22.88 1.62
N MET A 151 8.89 23.84 2.48
CA MET A 151 8.60 25.27 2.29
C MET A 151 9.86 26.11 2.04
N ASP A 152 11.03 25.60 2.36
CA ASP A 152 12.30 26.28 2.14
C ASP A 152 12.81 26.14 0.69
N ASN A 153 13.95 26.78 0.42
CA ASN A 153 14.67 26.73 -0.85
C ASN A 153 15.56 25.48 -0.96
N SER A 154 15.32 24.42 -0.16
CA SER A 154 16.08 23.18 -0.30
C SER A 154 15.88 22.59 -1.70
N PRO A 155 16.92 21.99 -2.30
CA PRO A 155 16.80 21.32 -3.58
C PRO A 155 15.88 20.10 -3.49
N LEU A 156 15.20 19.76 -4.59
CA LEU A 156 14.44 18.51 -4.71
C LEU A 156 15.33 17.32 -4.33
N ASN A 157 14.81 16.40 -3.50
CA ASN A 157 15.48 15.13 -3.26
C ASN A 157 15.29 14.23 -4.49
N GLU A 158 16.26 14.23 -5.40
CA GLU A 158 16.23 13.46 -6.64
C GLU A 158 16.12 11.95 -6.34
N CYS A 159 16.74 11.46 -5.27
CA CYS A 159 16.68 10.06 -4.89
C CYS A 159 15.23 9.63 -4.63
N ILE A 160 14.53 10.30 -3.70
CA ILE A 160 13.12 10.03 -3.39
C ILE A 160 12.22 10.27 -4.62
N TYR A 161 12.48 11.32 -5.40
CA TYR A 161 11.73 11.59 -6.63
C TYR A 161 11.82 10.43 -7.64
N GLN A 162 13.01 9.90 -7.89
CA GLN A 162 13.24 8.79 -8.82
C GLN A 162 12.66 7.49 -8.29
N LEU A 163 12.88 7.15 -7.00
CA LEU A 163 12.32 5.95 -6.37
C LEU A 163 10.79 5.98 -6.34
N GLY A 164 10.20 7.16 -6.19
CA GLY A 164 8.76 7.41 -6.30
C GLY A 164 8.23 7.43 -7.75
N GLY A 165 9.03 7.00 -8.73
CA GLY A 165 8.62 6.95 -10.14
C GLY A 165 8.33 8.32 -10.74
N LYS A 166 9.02 9.36 -10.26
CA LYS A 166 8.89 10.76 -10.72
C LYS A 166 7.52 11.38 -10.46
N THR A 167 6.81 10.93 -9.43
CA THR A 167 5.42 11.34 -9.18
C THR A 167 5.24 12.34 -8.03
N THR A 168 6.31 12.76 -7.34
CA THR A 168 6.22 13.61 -6.15
C THR A 168 7.44 14.52 -5.98
N THR A 169 7.23 15.84 -5.99
CA THR A 169 8.27 16.87 -5.77
C THR A 169 8.31 17.45 -4.35
N PHE A 170 7.57 16.84 -3.41
CA PHE A 170 7.35 17.37 -2.05
C PHE A 170 8.60 17.24 -1.17
N TRP A 171 9.36 16.16 -1.36
CA TRP A 171 10.54 15.86 -0.55
C TRP A 171 11.74 16.63 -1.08
N LYS A 172 12.33 17.47 -0.22
CA LYS A 172 13.49 18.29 -0.53
C LYS A 172 14.58 18.07 0.52
N GLY A 173 15.81 18.42 0.17
CA GLY A 173 16.98 18.21 1.02
C GLY A 173 17.31 16.72 1.21
N PRO A 174 18.41 16.42 1.92
CA PRO A 174 18.78 15.05 2.28
C PRO A 174 17.80 14.48 3.30
N ALA A 175 17.70 13.15 3.37
CA ALA A 175 16.91 12.48 4.40
C ALA A 175 17.60 11.21 4.91
N VAL A 176 17.38 10.85 6.17
CA VAL A 176 17.93 9.64 6.80
C VAL A 176 16.82 8.90 7.51
N ALA A 177 16.61 7.63 7.16
CA ALA A 177 15.63 6.75 7.79
C ALA A 177 16.31 5.77 8.75
N TYR A 178 15.75 5.60 9.94
CA TYR A 178 16.16 4.57 10.90
C TYR A 178 14.95 3.90 11.57
N GLY A 179 15.13 2.67 12.03
CA GLY A 179 14.07 1.92 12.71
C GLY A 179 13.91 2.38 14.15
N SER A 180 12.67 2.59 14.57
CA SER A 180 12.26 2.88 15.94
C SER A 180 11.25 1.83 16.38
N GLY A 181 11.59 1.10 17.43
CA GLY A 181 10.73 0.13 18.07
C GLY A 181 10.43 0.52 19.51
N LEU A 182 9.48 -0.19 20.11
CA LEU A 182 9.22 -0.17 21.55
C LEU A 182 9.56 -1.54 22.12
N LYS A 183 10.28 -1.55 23.24
CA LYS A 183 10.51 -2.74 24.05
C LYS A 183 9.93 -2.51 25.44
N LEU A 184 9.60 -3.62 26.09
CA LEU A 184 9.22 -3.63 27.48
C LEU A 184 10.43 -3.98 28.32
N ASP A 185 10.64 -3.25 29.41
CA ASP A 185 11.62 -3.63 30.44
C ASP A 185 11.04 -4.71 31.38
N GLU A 186 11.81 -5.08 32.41
CA GLU A 186 11.40 -6.08 33.41
C GLU A 186 10.15 -5.65 34.20
N ASN A 187 9.89 -4.34 34.31
CA ASN A 187 8.73 -3.76 34.96
C ASN A 187 7.54 -3.58 34.01
N ARG A 188 7.66 -4.02 32.75
CA ARG A 188 6.70 -3.79 31.66
C ARG A 188 6.50 -2.32 31.31
N GLU A 189 7.51 -1.48 31.55
CA GLU A 189 7.52 -0.11 31.06
C GLU A 189 8.07 -0.09 29.62
N GLU A 190 7.41 0.67 28.74
CA GLU A 190 7.81 0.81 27.36
C GLU A 190 9.00 1.78 27.23
N TYR A 191 10.05 1.35 26.54
CA TYR A 191 11.15 2.21 26.15
C TYR A 191 11.43 2.10 24.64
N ALA A 192 11.80 3.23 24.04
CA ALA A 192 12.16 3.29 22.64
C ALA A 192 13.50 2.59 22.39
N VAL A 193 13.61 1.88 21.28
CA VAL A 193 14.86 1.28 20.81
C VAL A 193 15.06 1.56 19.33
N ILE A 194 16.32 1.75 18.93
CA ILE A 194 16.67 1.87 17.52
C ILE A 194 17.01 0.49 16.95
N GLU A 195 16.34 0.13 15.86
CA GLU A 195 16.46 -1.15 15.16
C GLU A 195 17.10 -0.98 13.77
N ASP A 196 17.77 -2.03 13.29
CA ASP A 196 18.36 -2.02 11.94
C ASP A 196 17.26 -2.11 10.88
N LEU A 197 17.27 -1.17 9.94
CA LEU A 197 16.48 -1.30 8.71
C LEU A 197 17.08 -2.36 7.80
N ASP A 198 16.31 -3.03 6.95
CA ASP A 198 16.79 -3.94 5.92
C ASP A 198 16.17 -3.64 4.55
N THR A 199 16.37 -4.52 3.56
CA THR A 199 15.89 -4.30 2.19
C THR A 199 14.36 -4.27 2.05
N THR A 200 13.61 -4.69 3.08
CA THR A 200 12.14 -4.66 3.10
C THR A 200 11.58 -3.29 3.50
N ASP A 201 12.35 -2.51 4.24
CA ASP A 201 11.88 -1.24 4.81
C ASP A 201 11.81 -0.12 3.76
N LEU A 202 12.64 -0.21 2.70
CA LEU A 202 12.62 0.75 1.59
C LEU A 202 11.24 0.83 0.91
N THR A 203 10.57 -0.31 0.70
CA THR A 203 9.22 -0.31 0.10
C THR A 203 8.20 0.38 1.00
N GLY A 204 8.29 0.20 2.32
CA GLY A 204 7.42 0.89 3.28
C GLY A 204 7.60 2.41 3.24
N ILE A 205 8.86 2.87 3.21
CA ILE A 205 9.22 4.29 3.12
C ILE A 205 8.67 4.90 1.82
N ILE A 206 8.94 4.29 0.67
CA ILE A 206 8.49 4.82 -0.62
C ILE A 206 6.98 4.76 -0.76
N ASN A 207 6.32 3.72 -0.24
CA ASN A 207 4.86 3.67 -0.21
C ASN A 207 4.25 4.77 0.68
N HIS A 208 4.90 5.14 1.78
CA HIS A 208 4.49 6.30 2.58
C HIS A 208 4.60 7.60 1.78
N VAL A 209 5.71 7.78 1.06
CA VAL A 209 5.93 8.93 0.17
C VAL A 209 4.85 9.02 -0.92
N LEU A 210 4.49 7.89 -1.54
CA LEU A 210 3.53 7.82 -2.64
C LEU A 210 2.07 7.93 -2.19
N GLY A 211 1.74 7.38 -1.02
CA GLY A 211 0.36 7.35 -0.51
C GLY A 211 -0.17 8.70 -0.03
N ARG A 212 0.71 9.70 0.11
CA ARG A 212 0.34 11.10 0.36
C ARG A 212 0.27 11.84 -0.97
N PHE A 213 -0.91 11.87 -1.58
CA PHE A 213 -1.11 12.68 -2.78
C PHE A 213 -0.86 14.15 -2.48
N GLN A 214 -0.17 14.84 -3.38
CA GLN A 214 -0.06 16.29 -3.26
C GLN A 214 -1.32 16.93 -3.83
N LYS A 215 -1.80 17.99 -3.17
CA LYS A 215 -2.87 18.82 -3.74
C LYS A 215 -2.44 19.32 -5.13
N GLY A 216 -3.33 19.20 -6.11
CA GLY A 216 -3.05 19.63 -7.48
C GLY A 216 -2.24 18.63 -8.33
N LYS A 217 -1.83 17.50 -7.75
CA LYS A 217 -1.11 16.46 -8.51
C LYS A 217 -2.01 15.89 -9.61
N GLN A 218 -1.53 15.94 -10.85
CA GLN A 218 -2.17 15.27 -11.97
C GLN A 218 -1.92 13.77 -11.89
N MET A 219 -3.00 12.99 -11.98
CA MET A 219 -2.98 11.53 -11.95
C MET A 219 -3.54 11.00 -13.27
N GLN A 220 -2.85 10.02 -13.85
CA GLN A 220 -3.35 9.34 -15.03
C GLN A 220 -4.17 8.12 -14.63
N CYS A 221 -5.48 8.25 -14.84
CA CYS A 221 -6.52 7.31 -14.44
C CYS A 221 -7.17 6.68 -15.67
N VAL A 222 -8.03 5.70 -15.44
CA VAL A 222 -8.85 5.10 -16.49
C VAL A 222 -10.32 5.28 -16.13
N LYS A 223 -11.08 5.92 -17.03
CA LYS A 223 -12.53 5.93 -16.99
C LYS A 223 -13.05 4.60 -17.54
N VAL A 224 -13.87 3.92 -16.75
CA VAL A 224 -14.67 2.77 -17.14
C VAL A 224 -16.07 3.27 -17.44
N ALA A 225 -16.40 3.41 -18.73
CA ALA A 225 -17.70 3.88 -19.16
C ALA A 225 -18.80 2.90 -18.69
N SER A 226 -19.96 3.43 -18.29
CA SER A 226 -21.16 2.65 -18.00
C SER A 226 -21.77 2.06 -19.28
N TYR A 227 -22.65 1.07 -19.14
CA TYR A 227 -23.42 0.56 -20.28
C TYR A 227 -24.28 1.64 -20.93
N GLY A 228 -24.89 2.51 -20.14
CA GLY A 228 -25.69 3.62 -20.66
C GLY A 228 -24.86 4.59 -21.49
N ASN A 229 -23.69 5.00 -21.00
CA ASN A 229 -22.78 5.82 -21.80
C ASN A 229 -22.46 5.14 -23.15
N MET A 230 -22.15 3.85 -23.10
CA MET A 230 -21.82 3.05 -24.29
C MET A 230 -22.98 2.86 -25.27
N ASN A 231 -24.22 2.87 -24.79
CA ASN A 231 -25.42 2.75 -25.62
C ASN A 231 -25.79 4.07 -26.31
N HIS A 232 -25.51 5.20 -25.66
CA HIS A 232 -25.86 6.53 -26.16
C HIS A 232 -24.75 7.18 -27.00
N ASP A 233 -23.49 6.89 -26.71
CA ASP A 233 -22.33 7.38 -27.45
C ASP A 233 -21.62 6.21 -28.15
N LYS A 234 -21.88 6.05 -29.46
CA LYS A 234 -21.25 5.00 -30.28
C LYS A 234 -19.74 5.18 -30.45
N SER A 235 -19.20 6.36 -30.13
CA SER A 235 -17.76 6.64 -30.13
C SER A 235 -17.09 6.41 -28.78
N ALA A 236 -17.88 6.18 -27.72
CA ALA A 236 -17.34 5.96 -26.40
C ALA A 236 -16.48 4.68 -26.36
N GLN A 237 -15.38 4.75 -25.63
CA GLN A 237 -14.53 3.61 -25.34
C GLN A 237 -14.85 3.10 -23.94
N ARG A 238 -14.94 1.78 -23.77
CA ARG A 238 -15.20 1.17 -22.45
C ARG A 238 -14.14 1.59 -21.45
N PHE A 239 -12.88 1.61 -21.86
CA PHE A 239 -11.73 2.04 -21.06
C PHE A 239 -11.06 3.22 -21.75
N LYS A 240 -11.10 4.40 -21.11
CA LYS A 240 -10.51 5.63 -21.66
C LYS A 240 -9.53 6.23 -20.66
N SER A 241 -8.33 6.59 -21.12
CA SER A 241 -7.39 7.34 -20.28
C SER A 241 -7.98 8.72 -19.96
N VAL A 242 -7.92 9.11 -18.70
CA VAL A 242 -8.34 10.43 -18.21
C VAL A 242 -7.32 10.98 -17.22
N ALA A 243 -7.15 12.29 -17.19
CA ALA A 243 -6.38 12.97 -16.15
C ALA A 243 -7.33 13.40 -15.03
N LEU A 244 -6.94 13.16 -13.78
CA LEU A 244 -7.64 13.63 -12.59
C LEU A 244 -6.67 14.41 -11.72
N GLU A 245 -7.08 15.59 -11.29
CA GLU A 245 -6.31 16.39 -10.34
C GLU A 245 -6.62 15.97 -8.90
N SER A 246 -5.59 15.84 -8.08
CA SER A 246 -5.74 15.49 -6.68
C SER A 246 -6.34 16.65 -5.86
N THR A 247 -7.49 16.41 -5.24
CA THR A 247 -8.17 17.37 -4.34
C THR A 247 -7.75 17.18 -2.88
N PRO A 248 -7.94 18.17 -1.98
CA PRO A 248 -7.67 17.99 -0.55
C PRO A 248 -8.39 16.79 0.08
N THR A 249 -9.59 16.46 -0.39
CA THR A 249 -10.35 15.27 0.03
C THR A 249 -9.60 13.97 -0.32
N PHE A 250 -9.01 13.90 -1.52
CA PHE A 250 -8.18 12.75 -1.93
C PHE A 250 -6.88 12.63 -1.13
N VAL A 251 -6.32 13.77 -0.69
CA VAL A 251 -5.10 13.82 0.13
C VAL A 251 -5.36 13.34 1.56
N ASN A 252 -6.57 13.56 2.10
CA ASN A 252 -6.90 13.32 3.50
C ASN A 252 -7.61 11.99 3.81
N GLY A 253 -7.94 11.16 2.80
CA GLY A 253 -8.33 9.76 3.05
C GLY A 253 -9.41 9.20 2.14
N ASP A 254 -10.39 10.01 1.73
CA ASP A 254 -11.60 9.53 1.06
C ASP A 254 -11.52 9.69 -0.45
N MET A 255 -10.60 8.94 -1.06
CA MET A 255 -10.42 8.93 -2.52
C MET A 255 -11.55 8.18 -3.25
N GLY A 256 -12.18 7.19 -2.62
CA GLY A 256 -13.17 6.31 -3.22
C GLY A 256 -13.12 4.90 -2.63
N PHE A 257 -13.73 3.94 -3.32
CA PHE A 257 -13.82 2.56 -2.85
C PHE A 257 -12.53 1.79 -3.19
N GLU A 258 -11.85 1.25 -2.18
CA GLU A 258 -10.69 0.37 -2.42
C GLU A 258 -11.14 -0.97 -3.01
N SER A 259 -10.53 -1.39 -4.12
CA SER A 259 -10.82 -2.67 -4.77
C SER A 259 -10.17 -3.84 -4.01
N PRO A 260 -10.94 -4.75 -3.38
CA PRO A 260 -10.38 -5.85 -2.58
C PRO A 260 -9.51 -6.79 -3.40
N ILE A 261 -9.94 -7.12 -4.62
CA ILE A 261 -9.24 -8.03 -5.53
C ILE A 261 -7.88 -7.44 -5.97
N SER A 262 -7.83 -6.12 -6.22
CA SER A 262 -6.60 -5.44 -6.62
C SER A 262 -5.57 -5.37 -5.48
N ARG A 263 -6.03 -5.29 -4.22
CA ARG A 263 -5.19 -5.34 -3.03
C ARG A 263 -4.51 -6.70 -2.89
N LEU A 264 -5.27 -7.80 -3.06
CA LEU A 264 -4.73 -9.16 -3.06
C LEU A 264 -3.78 -9.42 -4.24
N PHE A 265 -4.05 -8.79 -5.38
CA PHE A 265 -3.19 -8.83 -6.55
C PHE A 265 -1.84 -8.10 -6.33
N GLY A 266 -1.77 -7.17 -5.37
CA GLY A 266 -0.59 -6.36 -5.12
C GLY A 266 -0.45 -5.17 -6.07
N MET A 267 -1.58 -4.62 -6.52
CA MET A 267 -1.68 -3.32 -7.20
C MET A 267 -2.97 -2.65 -6.71
N PRO A 268 -2.99 -2.06 -5.50
CA PRO A 268 -4.21 -1.49 -4.95
C PRO A 268 -4.79 -0.40 -5.86
N LEU A 269 -6.03 -0.60 -6.28
CA LEU A 269 -6.82 0.30 -7.09
C LEU A 269 -7.92 0.93 -6.23
N VAL A 270 -8.23 2.19 -6.54
CA VAL A 270 -9.37 2.91 -5.98
C VAL A 270 -10.36 3.16 -7.10
N VAL A 271 -11.63 2.85 -6.84
CA VAL A 271 -12.76 3.07 -7.73
C VAL A 271 -13.56 4.26 -7.23
N ILE A 272 -13.61 5.31 -8.04
CA ILE A 272 -14.36 6.53 -7.77
C ILE A 272 -15.63 6.47 -8.61
N LEU A 273 -16.76 6.36 -7.93
CA LEU A 273 -18.06 6.41 -8.59
C LEU A 273 -18.38 7.85 -8.97
N THR A 274 -18.97 8.05 -10.15
CA THR A 274 -19.74 9.26 -10.43
C THR A 274 -21.14 9.04 -9.82
N PRO A 275 -21.46 9.56 -8.63
CA PRO A 275 -22.55 9.07 -7.77
C PRO A 275 -23.95 9.26 -8.35
N ALA A 276 -24.93 8.46 -7.87
CA ALA A 276 -26.38 8.71 -7.86
C ALA A 276 -26.82 9.49 -6.58
N ASP A 277 -27.88 10.31 -6.63
CA ASP A 277 -28.09 11.45 -5.70
C ASP A 277 -28.39 11.06 -4.25
N ASN A 278 -28.71 9.80 -3.98
CA ASN A 278 -29.51 9.47 -2.79
C ASN A 278 -28.87 8.46 -1.81
N GLU A 279 -27.58 8.12 -1.96
CA GLU A 279 -26.91 7.16 -1.04
C GLU A 279 -25.59 7.67 -0.45
N LEU A 280 -25.55 8.95 -0.05
CA LEU A 280 -24.49 9.46 0.80
C LEU A 280 -25.07 9.59 2.22
N ASP A 281 -24.57 8.75 3.12
CA ASP A 281 -24.74 8.96 4.56
C ASP A 281 -23.81 10.10 4.98
N TYR A 282 -24.38 11.30 5.11
CA TYR A 282 -23.66 12.55 5.39
C TYR A 282 -23.25 12.74 6.86
N THR A 283 -23.40 11.71 7.70
CA THR A 283 -23.16 11.84 9.15
C THR A 283 -21.69 12.05 9.55
N THR A 284 -20.74 12.03 8.59
CA THR A 284 -19.30 12.15 8.85
C THR A 284 -18.58 13.30 8.14
N CYS A 285 -19.23 14.09 7.27
CA CYS A 285 -18.59 15.21 6.55
C CYS A 285 -19.28 16.56 6.82
N SER A 286 -18.56 17.68 6.69
CA SER A 286 -19.16 18.99 6.92
C SER A 286 -20.20 19.35 5.83
N PRO A 287 -21.26 20.11 6.15
CA PRO A 287 -22.30 20.50 5.18
C PRO A 287 -21.77 21.22 3.92
N ALA A 288 -20.64 21.93 4.05
CA ALA A 288 -20.00 22.63 2.94
C ALA A 288 -19.26 21.67 1.98
N GLU A 289 -18.71 20.58 2.49
CA GLU A 289 -18.01 19.55 1.72
C GLU A 289 -19.01 18.64 1.00
N ALA A 290 -20.07 18.23 1.69
CA ALA A 290 -21.21 17.55 1.10
C ALA A 290 -21.78 18.36 -0.09
N LYS A 291 -21.95 19.68 0.09
CA LYS A 291 -22.49 20.57 -0.93
C LYS A 291 -21.58 20.70 -2.15
N LYS A 292 -20.26 20.88 -1.97
CA LYS A 292 -19.30 20.97 -3.09
C LYS A 292 -19.21 19.68 -3.89
N LEU A 293 -19.24 18.53 -3.19
CA LEU A 293 -19.26 17.23 -3.83
C LEU A 293 -20.57 17.05 -4.60
N LEU A 294 -21.72 17.34 -3.99
CA LEU A 294 -23.03 17.32 -4.65
C LEU A 294 -23.09 18.21 -5.90
N ASP A 295 -22.50 19.41 -5.87
CA ASP A 295 -22.50 20.32 -7.02
C ASP A 295 -21.63 19.79 -8.18
N PHE A 296 -20.48 19.20 -7.88
CA PHE A 296 -19.66 18.49 -8.89
C PHE A 296 -20.40 17.27 -9.47
N ILE A 297 -21.06 16.49 -8.63
CA ILE A 297 -21.86 15.32 -9.04
C ILE A 297 -23.02 15.73 -9.96
N LYS A 298 -23.74 16.79 -9.60
CA LYS A 298 -24.83 17.35 -10.41
C LYS A 298 -24.35 17.77 -11.80
N ILE A 299 -23.21 18.45 -11.90
CA ILE A 299 -22.61 18.85 -13.19
C ILE A 299 -22.27 17.61 -14.04
N VAL A 300 -21.64 16.59 -13.44
CA VAL A 300 -21.29 15.34 -14.14
C VAL A 300 -22.53 14.58 -14.60
N ARG A 301 -23.63 14.61 -13.84
CA ARG A 301 -24.90 13.94 -14.18
C ARG A 301 -25.74 14.62 -15.25
N LEU A 302 -25.73 15.96 -15.30
CA LEU A 302 -26.39 16.70 -16.38
C LEU A 302 -25.87 16.28 -17.77
N GLN A 303 -24.73 15.58 -17.80
CA GLN A 303 -24.06 15.09 -19.00
C GLN A 303 -24.16 13.55 -19.18
N GLN A 304 -24.86 12.80 -18.30
CA GLN A 304 -24.89 11.33 -18.30
C GLN A 304 -26.25 10.75 -18.76
N PRO A 305 -26.29 9.65 -19.54
CA PRO A 305 -27.54 9.02 -19.99
C PRO A 305 -28.23 8.10 -18.95
N SER A 306 -29.51 7.75 -19.19
CA SER A 306 -30.44 7.10 -18.25
C SER A 306 -30.28 5.57 -18.03
N ASP A 307 -29.26 4.92 -18.59
CA ASP A 307 -29.02 3.46 -18.50
C ASP A 307 -27.69 3.10 -17.78
N SER A 308 -27.44 3.72 -16.62
CA SER A 308 -26.08 3.90 -16.07
C SER A 308 -25.45 2.71 -15.30
N SER A 309 -25.82 1.45 -15.59
CA SER A 309 -25.18 0.30 -14.92
C SER A 309 -23.69 0.15 -15.28
N ASN A 310 -22.85 -0.31 -14.34
CA ASN A 310 -21.41 -0.45 -14.55
C ASN A 310 -20.84 -1.74 -13.93
N MET A 311 -21.33 -2.87 -14.43
CA MET A 311 -20.87 -4.20 -14.00
C MET A 311 -19.36 -4.40 -14.20
N THR A 312 -18.77 -3.77 -15.22
CA THR A 312 -17.33 -3.86 -15.51
C THR A 312 -16.50 -3.27 -14.38
N ALA A 313 -16.85 -2.07 -13.89
CA ALA A 313 -16.23 -1.51 -12.69
C ALA A 313 -16.56 -2.34 -11.43
N GLY A 314 -17.77 -2.90 -11.38
CA GLY A 314 -18.21 -3.78 -10.29
C GLY A 314 -17.35 -5.04 -10.09
N LEU A 315 -16.73 -5.57 -11.15
CA LEU A 315 -15.79 -6.70 -11.04
C LEU A 315 -14.58 -6.39 -10.16
N LEU A 316 -14.13 -5.13 -10.11
CA LEU A 316 -13.05 -4.70 -9.22
C LEU A 316 -13.49 -4.71 -7.75
N MET A 317 -14.80 -4.70 -7.50
CA MET A 317 -15.41 -4.58 -6.18
C MET A 317 -15.99 -5.90 -5.67
N ILE A 318 -15.69 -7.03 -6.31
CA ILE A 318 -16.09 -8.36 -5.84
C ILE A 318 -15.64 -8.54 -4.38
N GLY A 319 -16.59 -8.95 -3.53
CA GLY A 319 -16.31 -9.22 -2.12
C GLY A 319 -15.26 -10.33 -1.97
N CYS A 320 -14.14 -10.02 -1.32
CA CYS A 320 -13.07 -10.99 -1.05
C CYS A 320 -13.05 -11.44 0.42
N GLY A 321 -14.11 -11.16 1.17
CA GLY A 321 -14.16 -11.37 2.63
C GLY A 321 -13.30 -10.38 3.41
N GLY A 322 -13.34 -10.48 4.75
CA GLY A 322 -12.62 -9.60 5.66
C GLY A 322 -13.42 -8.36 6.11
N LYS A 323 -12.79 -7.50 6.92
CA LYS A 323 -13.38 -6.23 7.37
C LYS A 323 -13.21 -5.18 6.27
N THR A 324 -14.25 -4.98 5.47
CA THR A 324 -14.36 -3.82 4.57
C THR A 324 -15.32 -2.78 5.18
N PRO A 325 -15.11 -1.48 4.96
CA PRO A 325 -16.04 -0.45 5.44
C PRO A 325 -17.41 -0.52 4.76
N TYR A 326 -17.55 -1.29 3.68
CA TYR A 326 -18.81 -1.54 2.98
C TYR A 326 -19.06 -3.06 2.98
N PRO A 327 -20.20 -3.55 3.48
CA PRO A 327 -20.48 -4.98 3.54
C PRO A 327 -20.74 -5.52 2.13
N VAL A 328 -19.80 -6.31 1.61
CA VAL A 328 -19.96 -7.02 0.33
C VAL A 328 -19.84 -8.51 0.60
N GLU A 329 -20.88 -9.26 0.26
CA GLU A 329 -20.84 -10.72 0.34
C GLU A 329 -19.70 -11.29 -0.51
N PHE A 330 -19.08 -12.35 -0.02
CA PHE A 330 -17.99 -13.03 -0.72
C PHE A 330 -18.41 -13.43 -2.14
N GLY A 331 -17.60 -13.06 -3.13
CA GLY A 331 -17.79 -13.38 -4.55
C GLY A 331 -18.89 -12.61 -5.26
N LYS A 332 -19.68 -11.78 -4.58
CA LYS A 332 -20.71 -10.96 -5.22
C LYS A 332 -20.15 -9.59 -5.62
N VAL A 333 -20.67 -9.06 -6.72
CA VAL A 333 -20.50 -7.64 -7.07
C VAL A 333 -21.52 -6.84 -6.27
N PRO A 334 -21.13 -5.69 -5.69
CA PRO A 334 -22.08 -4.88 -4.92
C PRO A 334 -23.23 -4.41 -5.79
N GLU A 335 -24.45 -4.44 -5.25
CA GLU A 335 -25.69 -4.15 -5.99
C GLU A 335 -25.62 -2.84 -6.76
N ARG A 336 -25.02 -1.81 -6.17
CA ARG A 336 -24.85 -0.48 -6.80
C ARG A 336 -24.16 -0.49 -8.16
N PHE A 337 -23.29 -1.45 -8.44
CA PHE A 337 -22.64 -1.58 -9.75
C PHE A 337 -23.49 -2.35 -10.77
N THR A 338 -24.46 -3.12 -10.26
CA THR A 338 -25.41 -3.90 -11.06
C THR A 338 -26.71 -3.14 -11.32
N SER A 339 -27.08 -2.21 -10.44
CA SER A 339 -28.22 -1.30 -10.62
C SER A 339 -27.92 -0.24 -11.66
N LYS A 340 -28.97 0.38 -12.23
CA LYS A 340 -28.88 1.44 -13.26
C LYS A 340 -28.38 2.78 -12.73
N THR A 341 -27.66 2.80 -11.60
CA THR A 341 -27.34 4.00 -10.82
C THR A 341 -25.84 4.27 -10.65
N ALA A 342 -24.95 3.36 -11.08
CA ALA A 342 -23.50 3.52 -10.87
C ALA A 342 -22.84 4.63 -11.69
N GLY A 343 -23.34 4.93 -12.89
CA GLY A 343 -22.64 5.85 -13.80
C GLY A 343 -21.30 5.31 -14.29
N ASP A 344 -20.54 6.18 -14.95
CA ASP A 344 -19.13 5.92 -15.23
C ASP A 344 -18.34 5.77 -13.92
N ALA A 345 -17.24 5.04 -13.96
CA ALA A 345 -16.31 4.95 -12.84
C ALA A 345 -14.93 5.45 -13.26
N ILE A 346 -14.23 6.14 -12.36
CA ILE A 346 -12.82 6.48 -12.54
C ILE A 346 -12.01 5.53 -11.67
N VAL A 347 -11.04 4.85 -12.27
CA VAL A 347 -10.14 3.92 -11.58
C VAL A 347 -8.74 4.53 -11.55
N VAL A 348 -8.15 4.57 -10.37
CA VAL A 348 -6.82 5.13 -10.12
C VAL A 348 -5.99 4.16 -9.28
N ARG A 349 -4.67 4.14 -9.49
CA ARG A 349 -3.76 3.38 -8.62
C ARG A 349 -3.53 4.14 -7.32
N ARG A 350 -3.56 3.42 -6.19
CA ARG A 350 -3.32 4.02 -4.87
C ARG A 350 -1.93 4.64 -4.73
N ASP A 351 -0.95 4.15 -5.49
CA ASP A 351 0.42 4.70 -5.51
C ASP A 351 0.59 5.92 -6.44
N GLY A 352 -0.50 6.35 -7.10
CA GLY A 352 -0.51 7.50 -8.01
C GLY A 352 0.31 7.32 -9.28
N LYS A 353 0.82 6.11 -9.56
CA LYS A 353 1.48 5.81 -10.83
C LYS A 353 0.43 5.72 -11.95
N PRO A 354 0.81 5.94 -13.22
CA PRO A 354 -0.13 5.87 -14.34
C PRO A 354 -0.82 4.51 -14.45
N LEU A 355 -2.15 4.52 -14.64
CA LEU A 355 -2.92 3.34 -15.01
C LEU A 355 -3.23 3.38 -16.50
N VAL A 356 -2.87 2.31 -17.23
CA VAL A 356 -3.07 2.22 -18.68
C VAL A 356 -4.40 1.51 -18.99
N PRO A 357 -5.23 2.02 -19.93
CA PRO A 357 -6.52 1.41 -20.27
C PRO A 357 -6.44 -0.07 -20.62
N ALA A 358 -5.52 -0.46 -21.51
CA ALA A 358 -5.34 -1.86 -21.92
C ALA A 358 -5.01 -2.80 -20.74
N TYR A 359 -4.28 -2.31 -19.73
CA TYR A 359 -3.98 -3.09 -18.55
C TYR A 359 -5.23 -3.30 -17.69
N LEU A 360 -6.00 -2.23 -17.44
CA LEU A 360 -7.22 -2.33 -16.66
C LEU A 360 -8.28 -3.20 -17.37
N GLU A 361 -8.38 -3.09 -18.69
CA GLU A 361 -9.23 -3.93 -19.52
C GLU A 361 -8.88 -5.42 -19.38
N ALA A 362 -7.60 -5.77 -19.58
CA ALA A 362 -7.13 -7.13 -19.40
C ALA A 362 -7.37 -7.63 -17.97
N PHE A 363 -7.18 -6.78 -16.96
CA PHE A 363 -7.43 -7.12 -15.56
C PHE A 363 -8.92 -7.41 -15.29
N CYS A 364 -9.83 -6.55 -15.77
CA CYS A 364 -11.27 -6.79 -15.65
C CYS A 364 -11.72 -8.05 -16.43
N ASN A 365 -11.18 -8.27 -17.62
CA ASN A 365 -11.49 -9.46 -18.42
C ASN A 365 -10.96 -10.75 -17.75
N TRP A 366 -9.77 -10.70 -17.15
CA TRP A 366 -9.26 -11.80 -16.34
C TRP A 366 -10.18 -12.10 -15.15
N ILE A 367 -10.61 -11.06 -14.43
CA ILE A 367 -11.56 -11.24 -13.33
C ILE A 367 -12.85 -11.89 -13.85
N LYS A 368 -13.41 -11.39 -14.95
CA LYS A 368 -14.66 -11.89 -15.53
C LYS A 368 -14.57 -13.34 -16.00
N GLU A 369 -13.53 -13.67 -16.76
CA GLU A 369 -13.43 -14.94 -17.49
C GLU A 369 -12.79 -16.05 -16.65
N ASP A 370 -11.91 -15.71 -15.72
CA ASP A 370 -11.11 -16.67 -14.97
C ASP A 370 -11.48 -16.72 -13.48
N LEU A 371 -11.57 -15.58 -12.80
CA LEU A 371 -11.80 -15.57 -11.34
C LEU A 371 -13.28 -15.64 -10.96
N TYR A 372 -14.16 -14.94 -11.65
CA TYR A 372 -15.58 -14.85 -11.33
C TYR A 372 -16.31 -16.22 -11.37
N PRO A 373 -15.98 -17.14 -12.30
CA PRO A 373 -16.48 -18.52 -12.24
C PRO A 373 -16.06 -19.23 -10.95
N LEU A 374 -14.81 -19.08 -10.50
CA LEU A 374 -14.30 -19.70 -9.25
C LEU A 374 -15.02 -19.15 -8.02
N PHE A 375 -15.27 -17.83 -7.98
CA PHE A 375 -16.10 -17.23 -6.94
C PHE A 375 -17.52 -17.81 -6.94
N SER A 376 -18.10 -18.03 -8.13
CA SER A 376 -19.47 -18.54 -8.26
C SER A 376 -19.59 -19.99 -7.80
N GLU A 377 -18.63 -20.83 -8.17
CA GLU A 377 -18.53 -22.21 -7.68
C GLU A 377 -18.34 -22.26 -6.17
N SER A 378 -17.42 -21.46 -5.62
CA SER A 378 -17.17 -21.38 -4.18
C SER A 378 -18.41 -20.95 -3.40
N ARG A 379 -19.20 -20.00 -3.93
CA ARG A 379 -20.49 -19.62 -3.32
C ARG A 379 -21.50 -20.76 -3.29
N GLN A 380 -21.64 -21.50 -4.39
CA GLN A 380 -22.57 -22.64 -4.46
C GLN A 380 -22.17 -23.74 -3.47
N GLN A 381 -20.88 -24.07 -3.40
CA GLN A 381 -20.35 -25.05 -2.45
C GLN A 381 -20.51 -24.57 -1.00
N SER A 382 -20.28 -23.28 -0.74
CA SER A 382 -20.46 -22.68 0.59
C SER A 382 -21.92 -22.75 1.04
N ALA A 383 -22.88 -22.48 0.15
CA ALA A 383 -24.30 -22.58 0.45
C ALA A 383 -24.72 -24.02 0.81
N LEU A 384 -24.22 -25.01 0.06
CA LEU A 384 -24.45 -26.43 0.32
C LEU A 384 -23.84 -26.88 1.66
N GLU A 385 -22.65 -26.39 2.01
CA GLU A 385 -22.04 -26.73 3.30
C GLU A 385 -22.79 -26.09 4.47
N LEU A 386 -23.22 -24.83 4.33
CA LEU A 386 -24.02 -24.15 5.35
C LEU A 386 -25.36 -24.84 5.57
N SER A 387 -26.07 -25.23 4.51
CA SER A 387 -27.37 -25.91 4.62
C SER A 387 -27.27 -27.27 5.33
N ARG A 388 -26.16 -28.00 5.14
CA ARG A 388 -25.90 -29.25 5.87
C ARG A 388 -25.60 -29.03 7.35
N SER A 389 -25.01 -27.88 7.68
CA SER A 389 -24.56 -27.57 9.04
C SER A 389 -25.65 -26.95 9.92
N THR A 390 -26.66 -26.31 9.34
CA THR A 390 -27.77 -25.66 10.07
C THR A 390 -28.68 -26.64 10.82
N GLU A 391 -28.64 -27.92 10.46
CA GLU A 391 -29.39 -29.00 11.11
C GLU A 391 -28.58 -29.72 12.20
N GLY A 392 -27.31 -29.35 12.37
CA GLY A 392 -26.35 -30.01 13.26
C GLY A 392 -26.16 -29.32 14.61
N ASN A 393 -25.41 -29.99 15.50
CA ASN A 393 -25.02 -29.41 16.79
C ASN A 393 -23.99 -28.27 16.61
N ALA A 394 -23.67 -27.55 17.70
CA ALA A 394 -22.76 -26.40 17.65
C ALA A 394 -21.37 -26.72 17.05
N ALA A 395 -20.87 -27.96 17.22
CA ALA A 395 -19.59 -28.38 16.64
C ALA A 395 -19.69 -28.58 15.12
N GLU A 396 -20.81 -29.12 14.63
CA GLU A 396 -21.08 -29.29 13.20
C GLU A 396 -21.26 -27.94 12.49
N VAL A 397 -21.95 -26.99 13.12
CA VAL A 397 -22.03 -25.59 12.64
C VAL A 397 -20.64 -24.96 12.55
N SER A 398 -19.79 -25.15 13.56
CA SER A 398 -18.42 -24.63 13.56
C SER A 398 -17.58 -25.22 12.43
N LYS A 399 -17.65 -26.55 12.24
CA LYS A 399 -16.95 -27.27 11.17
C LYS A 399 -17.40 -26.82 9.77
N GLY A 400 -18.71 -26.58 9.59
CA GLY A 400 -19.26 -26.03 8.36
C GLY A 400 -18.69 -24.65 8.04
N LYS A 401 -18.66 -23.74 9.03
CA LYS A 401 -18.05 -22.40 8.87
C LYS A 401 -16.56 -22.48 8.51
N GLN A 402 -15.81 -23.41 9.10
CA GLN A 402 -14.39 -23.61 8.78
C GLN A 402 -14.21 -24.03 7.31
N LYS A 403 -14.99 -25.01 6.84
CA LYS A 403 -14.93 -25.46 5.44
C LYS A 403 -15.32 -24.34 4.46
N VAL A 404 -16.33 -23.54 4.78
CA VAL A 404 -16.69 -22.36 3.98
C VAL A 404 -15.48 -21.41 3.87
N LYS A 405 -14.79 -21.15 4.98
CA LYS A 405 -13.57 -20.33 4.96
C LYS A 405 -12.48 -20.95 4.08
N GLU A 406 -12.24 -22.26 4.18
CA GLU A 406 -11.27 -22.95 3.32
C GLU A 406 -11.62 -22.87 1.83
N LEU A 407 -12.91 -22.95 1.47
CA LEU A 407 -13.38 -22.77 0.09
C LEU A 407 -13.18 -21.34 -0.40
N GLN A 408 -13.34 -20.35 0.48
CA GLN A 408 -13.10 -18.94 0.15
C GLN A 408 -11.60 -18.67 -0.03
N ASP A 409 -10.77 -19.11 0.93
CA ASP A 409 -9.31 -18.94 0.90
C ASP A 409 -8.70 -19.58 -0.36
N LYS A 410 -9.19 -20.75 -0.79
CA LYS A 410 -8.78 -21.39 -2.05
C LYS A 410 -8.98 -20.52 -3.29
N VAL A 411 -10.04 -19.69 -3.34
CA VAL A 411 -10.27 -18.75 -4.44
C VAL A 411 -9.35 -17.55 -4.31
N LEU A 412 -9.20 -17.00 -3.10
CA LEU A 412 -8.33 -15.85 -2.85
C LEU A 412 -6.86 -16.14 -3.21
N ASP A 413 -6.39 -17.37 -2.96
CA ASP A 413 -5.06 -17.85 -3.34
C ASP A 413 -4.83 -17.88 -4.86
N LYS A 414 -5.90 -17.85 -5.68
CA LYS A 414 -5.78 -17.77 -7.14
C LYS A 414 -5.53 -16.35 -7.64
N ILE A 415 -5.75 -15.32 -6.82
CA ILE A 415 -5.63 -13.90 -7.22
C ILE A 415 -4.15 -13.49 -7.24
N THR A 416 -3.38 -14.05 -8.18
CA THR A 416 -1.93 -13.86 -8.27
C THR A 416 -1.51 -13.21 -9.58
N ARG A 417 -0.40 -12.47 -9.53
CA ARG A 417 0.25 -11.94 -10.73
C ARG A 417 0.67 -13.06 -11.69
N ALA A 418 1.23 -14.15 -11.17
CA ALA A 418 1.61 -15.30 -11.99
C ALA A 418 0.42 -15.84 -12.81
N ARG A 419 -0.76 -16.02 -12.19
CA ARG A 419 -1.97 -16.47 -12.88
C ARG A 419 -2.48 -15.45 -13.90
N PHE A 420 -2.51 -14.17 -13.54
CA PHE A 420 -2.91 -13.10 -14.46
C PHE A 420 -2.03 -13.04 -15.71
N TYR A 421 -0.70 -13.01 -15.57
CA TYR A 421 0.19 -12.97 -16.72
C TYR A 421 0.18 -14.27 -17.53
N ALA A 422 -0.02 -15.43 -16.89
CA ALA A 422 -0.26 -16.66 -17.60
C ALA A 422 -1.55 -16.57 -18.45
N TRP A 423 -2.64 -16.05 -17.88
CA TRP A 423 -3.89 -15.82 -18.61
C TRP A 423 -3.69 -14.84 -19.77
N CYS A 424 -2.99 -13.71 -19.57
CA CYS A 424 -2.66 -12.77 -20.65
C CYS A 424 -1.91 -13.46 -21.80
N ASN A 425 -0.92 -14.32 -21.49
CA ASN A 425 -0.19 -15.07 -22.49
C ASN A 425 -1.10 -16.01 -23.29
N THR A 426 -2.06 -16.70 -22.64
CA THR A 426 -3.04 -17.55 -23.35
C THR A 426 -3.97 -16.76 -24.29
N LYS A 427 -4.10 -15.45 -24.06
CA LYS A 427 -4.92 -14.55 -24.86
C LYS A 427 -4.10 -13.74 -25.89
N GLY A 428 -2.78 -13.97 -25.97
CA GLY A 428 -1.89 -13.18 -26.84
C GLY A 428 -1.75 -11.72 -26.41
N ILE A 429 -2.00 -11.41 -25.14
CA ILE A 429 -1.93 -10.05 -24.58
C ILE A 429 -0.55 -9.82 -23.98
N GLU A 430 0.24 -8.92 -24.57
CA GLU A 430 1.53 -8.51 -24.03
C GLU A 430 1.39 -7.23 -23.18
N LEU A 431 1.61 -7.36 -21.87
CA LEU A 431 1.54 -6.25 -20.93
C LEU A 431 2.83 -6.07 -20.15
N LYS A 432 3.18 -4.81 -19.87
CA LYS A 432 4.25 -4.50 -18.92
C LYS A 432 3.89 -5.00 -17.51
N HIS A 433 4.92 -5.35 -16.76
CA HIS A 433 4.80 -5.62 -15.33
C HIS A 433 4.68 -4.29 -14.55
N TYR A 434 3.53 -4.06 -13.92
CA TYR A 434 3.17 -2.81 -13.24
C TYR A 434 2.97 -2.93 -11.74
#